data_AF-A0A7J9KYD5-F1
#
_entry.id   AF-A0A7J9KYD5-F1
#
_cell.length_a   1.000
_cell.length_b   1.000
_cell.length_c   1.000
_cell.angle_alpha   90.00
_cell.angle_beta   90.00
_cell.angle_gamma   90.00
#
_symmetry.space_group_name_H-M   'P 1'
#
loop_
_entity.id
_entity.type
_entity.pdbx_description
1 polymer ?
#
loop_
_entity_poly.entity_id
_entity_poly.type
_entity_poly.pdbx_seq_one_letter_code
_entity_poly.pdbx_strand_id
1 'polypeptide(L)'
;MYHACQATRFPELCETSLTQLSHLAPNTTSLQIIQSTISVSDHNLKTGQSMVKSILDTSKGNLNRTNIATICLDILSYSSYRIKSAHYALTHGNIKDARAWMSAALGYQQNCWGALKYVNDTKLVVDTMLFLDSLVHHSSNALSMMVAYDNYGEDTTLWTPPKTERDGFYEKGSGGKLELRFNGGFPSNLKVDVTVCKNHRKCYKTVQEAVDAAPKNKKGRDQYVIKIRKGVYEETVRVPFEKKNVVFLGEGMGKTIITGALNVHQPGMNTYNSATVGESSPFTSHFLVSIFEK
;
A
#
# COMPACT_ATOMS: atom_id res chain seq x y z
N MET A 1 3.28 -29.49 3.19
CA MET A 1 4.29 -28.40 3.19
C MET A 1 5.08 -28.34 1.91
N TYR A 2 5.85 -29.38 1.59
CA TYR A 2 6.65 -29.46 0.36
C TYR A 2 5.85 -29.05 -0.88
N HIS A 3 4.73 -29.73 -1.17
CA HIS A 3 3.86 -29.40 -2.31
C HIS A 3 3.36 -27.95 -2.32
N ALA A 4 3.06 -27.38 -1.15
CA ALA A 4 2.63 -25.99 -1.05
C ALA A 4 3.76 -25.02 -1.43
N CYS A 5 5.01 -25.30 -1.04
CA CYS A 5 6.17 -24.47 -1.41
C CYS A 5 6.54 -24.59 -2.89
N GLN A 6 6.32 -25.75 -3.52
CA GLN A 6 6.53 -25.94 -4.96
C GLN A 6 5.62 -25.06 -5.83
N ALA A 7 4.52 -24.56 -5.28
CA ALA A 7 3.64 -23.59 -5.94
C ALA A 7 4.14 -22.14 -5.88
N THR A 8 5.31 -21.89 -5.29
CA THR A 8 5.87 -20.56 -5.12
C THR A 8 7.01 -20.30 -6.09
N ARG A 9 7.37 -19.02 -6.27
CA ARG A 9 8.54 -18.65 -7.09
C ARG A 9 9.87 -18.97 -6.41
N PHE A 10 9.89 -19.09 -5.09
CA PHE A 10 11.10 -19.34 -4.30
C PHE A 10 10.88 -20.55 -3.37
N PRO A 11 10.78 -21.77 -3.91
CA PRO A 11 10.42 -22.97 -3.14
C PRO A 11 11.42 -23.30 -2.03
N GLU A 12 12.73 -23.22 -2.31
CA GLU A 12 13.78 -23.49 -1.31
C GLU A 12 13.71 -22.52 -0.12
N LEU A 13 13.50 -21.23 -0.40
CA LEU A 13 13.34 -20.21 0.63
C LEU A 13 12.06 -20.44 1.45
N CYS A 14 10.97 -20.86 0.80
CA CYS A 14 9.72 -21.22 1.46
C CYS A 14 9.93 -22.38 2.45
N GLU A 15 10.56 -23.48 2.00
CA GLU A 15 10.78 -24.66 2.82
C GLU A 15 11.69 -24.35 4.01
N THR A 16 12.78 -23.63 3.77
CA THR A 16 13.73 -23.22 4.83
C THR A 16 13.03 -22.40 5.91
N SER A 17 12.21 -21.44 5.50
CA SER A 17 11.50 -20.53 6.43
C SER A 17 10.46 -21.26 7.27
N LEU A 18 9.71 -22.18 6.66
CA LEU A 18 8.66 -22.92 7.37
C LEU A 18 9.24 -23.97 8.31
N THR A 19 10.40 -24.55 7.98
CA THR A 19 11.09 -25.52 8.84
C THR A 19 11.59 -24.87 10.13
N GLN A 20 12.03 -23.60 10.07
CA GLN A 20 12.47 -22.84 11.24
C GLN A 20 11.34 -22.50 12.22
N LEU A 21 10.07 -22.63 11.82
CA LEU A 21 8.93 -22.30 12.66
C LEU A 21 8.53 -23.40 13.67
N SER A 22 9.20 -24.57 13.69
CA SER A 22 9.18 -25.65 14.73
C SER A 22 7.82 -26.18 15.24
N HIS A 23 6.69 -25.59 14.86
CA HIS A 23 5.39 -25.73 15.53
C HIS A 23 4.29 -26.27 14.61
N LEU A 24 4.59 -26.54 13.36
CA LEU A 24 3.59 -26.99 12.41
C LEU A 24 3.46 -28.51 12.50
N ALA A 25 2.33 -28.95 13.08
CA ALA A 25 1.98 -30.35 13.24
C ALA A 25 1.90 -31.08 11.88
N PRO A 26 2.06 -32.41 11.83
CA PRO A 26 1.94 -33.19 10.60
C PRO A 26 0.58 -33.01 9.88
N ASN A 27 -0.48 -32.62 10.59
CA ASN A 27 -1.83 -32.35 10.05
C ASN A 27 -2.10 -30.84 9.82
N THR A 28 -1.08 -30.06 9.47
CA THR A 28 -1.25 -28.63 9.19
C THR A 28 -2.07 -28.44 7.91
N THR A 29 -3.16 -27.66 8.00
CA THR A 29 -4.00 -27.35 6.84
C THR A 29 -3.29 -26.41 5.86
N SER A 30 -3.73 -26.38 4.60
CA SER A 30 -3.20 -25.44 3.60
C SER A 30 -3.34 -23.98 4.04
N LEU A 31 -4.45 -23.61 4.69
CA LEU A 31 -4.64 -22.28 5.29
C LEU A 31 -3.63 -21.98 6.39
N GLN A 32 -3.34 -22.94 7.28
CA GLN A 32 -2.33 -22.75 8.32
C GLN A 32 -0.93 -22.58 7.73
N ILE A 33 -0.59 -23.32 6.66
CA ILE A 33 0.67 -23.11 5.93
C ILE A 33 0.75 -21.67 5.42
N ILE A 34 -0.30 -21.17 4.76
CA ILE A 34 -0.35 -19.78 4.26
C ILE A 34 -0.21 -18.79 5.41
N GLN A 35 -0.92 -18.99 6.54
CA GLN A 35 -0.82 -18.14 7.72
C GLN A 35 0.61 -18.09 8.27
N SER A 36 1.31 -19.22 8.31
CA SER A 36 2.72 -19.29 8.70
C SER A 36 3.61 -18.50 7.74
N THR A 37 3.42 -18.64 6.42
CA THR A 37 4.20 -17.87 5.45
C THR A 37 3.95 -16.36 5.56
N ILE A 38 2.71 -15.92 5.82
CA ILE A 38 2.40 -14.51 6.13
C ILE A 38 3.14 -14.06 7.40
N SER A 39 3.22 -14.92 8.41
CA SER A 39 3.89 -14.61 9.68
C SER A 39 5.40 -14.45 9.52
N VAL A 40 6.03 -15.26 8.66
CA VAL A 40 7.43 -15.07 8.24
C VAL A 40 7.62 -13.69 7.61
N SER A 41 6.75 -13.30 6.68
CA SER A 41 6.80 -11.97 6.06
C SER A 41 6.61 -10.84 7.07
N ASP A 42 5.68 -10.95 8.02
CA ASP A 42 5.48 -9.92 9.07
C ASP A 42 6.70 -9.79 9.98
N HIS A 43 7.32 -10.92 10.35
CA HIS A 43 8.52 -10.93 11.17
C HIS A 43 9.70 -10.28 10.44
N ASN A 44 9.98 -10.70 9.21
CA ASN A 44 11.04 -10.11 8.41
C ASN A 44 10.78 -8.63 8.11
N LEU A 45 9.52 -8.21 7.93
CA LEU A 45 9.19 -6.80 7.74
C LEU A 45 9.58 -5.95 8.95
N LYS A 46 9.34 -6.42 10.18
CA LYS A 46 9.75 -5.71 11.42
C LYS A 46 11.28 -5.55 11.51
N THR A 47 12.02 -6.59 11.10
CA THR A 47 13.48 -6.51 10.99
C THR A 47 13.91 -5.49 9.94
N GLY A 48 13.28 -5.51 8.75
CA GLY A 48 13.54 -4.53 7.69
C GLY A 48 13.26 -3.08 8.13
N GLN A 49 12.17 -2.86 8.86
CA GLN A 49 11.86 -1.54 9.46
C GLN A 49 12.96 -1.09 10.43
N SER A 50 13.47 -2.00 11.27
CA SER A 50 14.57 -1.70 12.20
C SER A 50 15.86 -1.34 11.47
N MET A 51 16.19 -2.06 10.39
CA MET A 51 17.37 -1.77 9.57
C MET A 51 17.26 -0.41 8.87
N VAL A 52 16.11 -0.09 8.28
CA VAL A 52 15.86 1.25 7.70
C VAL A 52 15.93 2.34 8.78
N LYS A 53 15.43 2.07 9.99
CA LYS A 53 15.53 3.00 11.10
C LYS A 53 17.01 3.28 11.46
N SER A 54 17.86 2.27 11.47
CA SER A 54 19.31 2.45 11.63
C SER A 54 19.95 3.27 10.50
N ILE A 55 19.50 3.11 9.25
CA ILE A 55 19.93 3.98 8.14
C ILE A 55 19.56 5.42 8.45
N LEU A 56 18.31 5.69 8.85
CA LEU A 56 17.84 7.03 9.17
C LEU A 56 18.69 7.67 10.29
N ASP A 57 18.91 6.94 11.38
CA ASP A 57 19.65 7.44 12.54
C ASP A 57 21.13 7.74 12.21
N THR A 58 21.71 7.04 11.24
CA THR A 58 23.08 7.25 10.75
C THR A 58 23.17 8.19 9.53
N SER A 59 22.06 8.78 9.09
CA SER A 59 22.00 9.66 7.91
C SER A 59 22.35 11.13 8.18
N LYS A 60 22.85 11.47 9.39
CA LYS A 60 23.15 12.85 9.77
C LYS A 60 24.05 13.54 8.72
N GLY A 61 23.56 14.64 8.15
CA GLY A 61 24.26 15.41 7.12
C GLY A 61 24.04 14.94 5.68
N ASN A 62 23.37 13.81 5.45
CA ASN A 62 22.95 13.37 4.11
C ASN A 62 21.43 13.50 3.97
N LEU A 63 21.00 14.59 3.33
CA LEU A 63 19.59 14.91 3.12
C LEU A 63 18.86 13.83 2.29
N ASN A 64 19.50 13.33 1.24
CA ASN A 64 18.89 12.32 0.36
C ASN A 64 18.66 11.01 1.11
N ARG A 65 19.65 10.56 1.91
CA ARG A 65 19.54 9.34 2.70
C ARG A 65 18.49 9.48 3.80
N THR A 66 18.46 10.63 4.47
CA THR A 66 17.44 10.96 5.49
C THR A 66 16.04 10.91 4.90
N ASN A 67 15.82 11.53 3.74
CA ASN A 67 14.51 11.58 3.10
C ASN A 67 14.06 10.20 2.59
N ILE A 68 14.95 9.45 1.93
CA ILE A 68 14.64 8.09 1.47
C ILE A 68 14.36 7.15 2.64
N ALA A 69 15.17 7.18 3.69
CA ALA A 69 14.95 6.32 4.86
C ALA A 69 13.63 6.64 5.57
N THR A 70 13.28 7.93 5.67
CA THR A 70 12.00 8.37 6.25
C THR A 70 10.82 7.84 5.43
N ILE A 71 10.84 8.01 4.11
CA ILE A 71 9.79 7.50 3.20
C ILE A 71 9.70 5.98 3.25
N CYS A 72 10.84 5.29 3.30
CA CYS A 72 10.89 3.86 3.47
C CYS A 72 10.17 3.40 4.75
N LEU A 73 10.38 4.09 5.89
CA LEU A 73 9.68 3.75 7.13
C LEU A 73 8.16 3.90 6.99
N ASP A 74 7.69 4.99 6.34
CA ASP A 74 6.27 5.19 6.07
C ASP A 74 5.71 4.07 5.19
N ILE A 75 6.37 3.78 4.07
CA ILE A 75 5.95 2.76 3.11
C ILE A 75 5.95 1.36 3.74
N LEU A 76 6.98 1.01 4.53
CA LEU A 76 7.02 -0.27 5.23
C LEU A 76 5.96 -0.36 6.34
N SER A 77 5.57 0.76 6.96
CA SER A 77 4.42 0.80 7.88
C SER A 77 3.11 0.46 7.15
N TYR A 78 2.92 0.95 5.93
CA TYR A 78 1.78 0.59 5.08
C TYR A 78 1.83 -0.88 4.69
N SER A 79 3.02 -1.41 4.38
CA SER A 79 3.21 -2.86 4.18
C SER A 79 2.75 -3.64 5.41
N SER A 80 3.10 -3.22 6.63
CA SER A 80 2.71 -3.95 7.86
C SER A 80 1.20 -3.93 8.04
N TYR A 81 0.56 -2.78 7.81
CA TYR A 81 -0.90 -2.68 7.84
C TYR A 81 -1.56 -3.63 6.83
N ARG A 82 -1.03 -3.72 5.61
CA ARG A 82 -1.56 -4.59 4.56
C ARG A 82 -1.32 -6.07 4.83
N ILE A 83 -0.18 -6.47 5.39
CA ILE A 83 0.06 -7.85 5.84
C ILE A 83 -0.96 -8.25 6.90
N LYS A 84 -1.22 -7.39 7.90
CA LYS A 84 -2.27 -7.63 8.91
C LYS A 84 -3.66 -7.72 8.29
N SER A 85 -3.95 -6.87 7.31
CA SER A 85 -5.22 -6.90 6.56
C SER A 85 -5.37 -8.19 5.75
N ALA A 86 -4.28 -8.66 5.14
CA ALA A 86 -4.26 -9.91 4.38
C ALA A 86 -4.51 -11.12 5.30
N HIS A 87 -3.83 -11.16 6.45
CA HIS A 87 -4.04 -12.20 7.46
C HIS A 87 -5.49 -12.21 7.96
N TYR A 88 -6.05 -11.04 8.29
CA TYR A 88 -7.45 -10.92 8.71
C TYR A 88 -8.42 -11.37 7.62
N ALA A 89 -8.23 -10.96 6.37
CA ALA A 89 -9.10 -11.38 5.27
C ALA A 89 -9.04 -12.91 5.05
N LEU A 90 -7.84 -13.50 5.13
CA LEU A 90 -7.65 -14.94 4.99
C LEU A 90 -8.40 -15.74 6.06
N THR A 91 -8.32 -15.32 7.33
CA THR A 91 -9.00 -16.02 8.44
C THR A 91 -10.52 -15.93 8.38
N HIS A 92 -11.07 -14.99 7.61
CA HIS A 92 -12.50 -14.80 7.40
C HIS A 92 -12.99 -15.35 6.04
N GLY A 93 -12.16 -16.13 5.35
CA GLY A 93 -12.52 -16.76 4.06
C GLY A 93 -12.51 -15.79 2.86
N ASN A 94 -12.08 -14.54 3.03
CA ASN A 94 -12.01 -13.54 1.96
C ASN A 94 -10.66 -13.63 1.23
N ILE A 95 -10.41 -14.75 0.54
CA ILE A 95 -9.11 -15.02 -0.11
C ILE A 95 -8.72 -13.97 -1.15
N LYS A 96 -9.68 -13.45 -1.92
CA LYS A 96 -9.42 -12.42 -2.94
C LYS A 96 -8.95 -11.11 -2.33
N ASP A 97 -9.56 -10.69 -1.22
CA ASP A 97 -9.11 -9.53 -0.46
C ASP A 97 -7.72 -9.80 0.14
N ALA A 98 -7.48 -11.00 0.68
CA ALA A 98 -6.18 -11.37 1.20
C ALA A 98 -5.07 -11.27 0.14
N ARG A 99 -5.33 -11.79 -1.07
CA ARG A 99 -4.43 -11.67 -2.23
C ARG A 99 -4.17 -10.20 -2.59
N ALA A 100 -5.22 -9.38 -2.65
CA ALA A 100 -5.10 -7.96 -2.99
C ALA A 100 -4.26 -7.19 -1.95
N TRP A 101 -4.52 -7.40 -0.65
CA TRP A 101 -3.76 -6.76 0.42
C TRP A 101 -2.31 -7.25 0.46
N MET A 102 -2.07 -8.54 0.29
CA MET A 102 -0.71 -9.09 0.27
C MET A 102 0.10 -8.59 -0.94
N SER A 103 -0.56 -8.43 -2.10
CA SER A 103 0.06 -7.82 -3.29
C SER A 103 0.45 -6.36 -3.03
N ALA A 104 -0.41 -5.59 -2.36
CA ALA A 104 -0.09 -4.21 -1.96
C ALA A 104 1.10 -4.17 -0.99
N ALA A 105 1.14 -5.07 0.01
CA ALA A 105 2.27 -5.19 0.92
C ALA A 105 3.59 -5.44 0.18
N LEU A 106 3.59 -6.38 -0.76
CA LEU A 106 4.76 -6.69 -1.60
C LEU A 106 5.23 -5.46 -2.40
N GLY A 107 4.29 -4.72 -3.01
CA GLY A 107 4.62 -3.50 -3.75
C GLY A 107 5.27 -2.43 -2.88
N TYR A 108 4.80 -2.24 -1.65
CA TYR A 108 5.45 -1.32 -0.70
C TYR A 108 6.88 -1.74 -0.35
N GLN A 109 7.12 -3.03 -0.10
CA GLN A 109 8.47 -3.55 0.18
C GLN A 109 9.42 -3.30 -1.00
N GLN A 110 8.97 -3.59 -2.21
CA GLN A 110 9.72 -3.33 -3.45
C GLN A 110 10.01 -1.84 -3.65
N ASN A 111 9.05 -0.96 -3.34
CA ASN A 111 9.24 0.49 -3.46
C ASN A 111 10.34 0.99 -2.52
N CYS A 112 10.34 0.56 -1.26
CA CYS A 112 11.40 0.96 -0.32
C CYS A 112 12.77 0.44 -0.79
N TRP A 113 12.85 -0.85 -1.15
CA TRP A 113 14.07 -1.43 -1.71
C TRP A 113 14.60 -0.63 -2.92
N GLY A 114 13.71 -0.29 -3.86
CA GLY A 114 14.03 0.48 -5.06
C GLY A 114 14.48 1.91 -4.74
N ALA A 115 13.90 2.53 -3.72
CA ALA A 115 14.28 3.88 -3.29
C ALA A 115 15.69 3.90 -2.68
N LEU A 116 16.06 2.89 -1.89
CA LEU A 116 17.40 2.79 -1.28
C LEU A 116 18.52 2.68 -2.31
N LYS A 117 18.24 2.19 -3.53
CA LYS A 117 19.21 2.11 -4.62
C LYS A 117 19.84 3.47 -4.97
N TYR A 118 19.11 4.57 -4.77
CA TYR A 118 19.61 5.92 -5.06
C TYR A 118 20.55 6.50 -3.98
N VAL A 119 20.70 5.80 -2.86
CA VAL A 119 21.57 6.18 -1.73
C VAL A 119 22.38 4.97 -1.24
N ASN A 120 22.83 4.12 -2.17
CA ASN A 120 23.61 2.92 -1.90
C ASN A 120 25.10 3.24 -1.59
N ASP A 121 25.35 4.29 -0.81
CA ASP A 121 26.67 4.85 -0.52
C ASP A 121 27.34 4.22 0.71
N THR A 122 26.64 3.36 1.45
CA THR A 122 27.15 2.73 2.68
C THR A 122 26.85 1.25 2.72
N LYS A 123 27.70 0.48 3.43
CA LYS A 123 27.49 -0.96 3.65
C LYS A 123 26.13 -1.26 4.30
N LEU A 124 25.72 -0.44 5.29
CA LEU A 124 24.42 -0.60 5.96
C LEU A 124 23.25 -0.51 4.97
N VAL A 125 23.30 0.41 4.00
CA VAL A 125 22.26 0.52 2.97
C VAL A 125 22.26 -0.71 2.07
N VAL A 126 23.45 -1.17 1.63
CA VAL A 126 23.57 -2.37 0.78
C VAL A 126 23.03 -3.61 1.50
N ASP A 127 23.44 -3.84 2.75
CA ASP A 127 22.99 -4.97 3.56
C ASP A 127 21.46 -4.92 3.79
N THR A 128 20.91 -3.72 4.02
CA THR A 128 19.46 -3.52 4.15
C THR A 128 18.71 -3.80 2.85
N MET A 129 19.27 -3.40 1.70
CA MET A 129 18.68 -3.72 0.40
C MET A 129 18.65 -5.23 0.15
N LEU A 130 19.74 -5.95 0.42
CA LEU A 130 19.77 -7.41 0.30
C LEU A 130 18.73 -8.09 1.21
N PHE A 131 18.58 -7.58 2.43
CA PHE A 131 17.56 -8.08 3.35
C PHE A 131 16.14 -7.80 2.85
N LEU A 132 15.85 -6.59 2.37
CA LEU A 132 14.53 -6.24 1.83
C LEU A 132 14.18 -7.04 0.56
N ASP A 133 15.17 -7.40 -0.27
CA ASP A 133 14.98 -8.30 -1.41
C ASP A 133 14.53 -9.70 -0.96
N SER A 134 15.19 -10.26 0.06
CA SER A 134 14.75 -11.51 0.69
C SER A 134 13.34 -11.42 1.28
N LEU A 135 13.00 -10.32 1.96
CA LEU A 135 11.64 -10.05 2.44
C LEU A 135 10.61 -10.04 1.31
N VAL A 136 10.91 -9.41 0.18
CA VAL A 136 10.06 -9.41 -1.02
C VAL A 136 9.84 -10.86 -1.50
N HIS A 137 10.87 -11.71 -1.49
CA HIS A 137 10.74 -13.12 -1.84
C HIS A 137 9.85 -13.91 -0.87
N HIS A 138 9.98 -13.71 0.45
CA HIS A 138 9.07 -14.34 1.42
C HIS A 138 7.61 -13.91 1.21
N SER A 139 7.38 -12.60 1.02
CA SER A 139 6.04 -12.05 0.74
C SER A 139 5.45 -12.56 -0.58
N SER A 140 6.30 -12.73 -1.60
CA SER A 140 5.94 -13.34 -2.88
C SER A 140 5.51 -14.80 -2.73
N ASN A 141 6.18 -15.57 -1.86
CA ASN A 141 5.79 -16.95 -1.57
C ASN A 141 4.41 -17.02 -0.91
N ALA A 142 4.13 -16.18 0.09
CA ALA A 142 2.81 -16.10 0.70
C ALA A 142 1.71 -15.76 -0.32
N LEU A 143 1.95 -14.76 -1.17
CA LEU A 143 1.02 -14.38 -2.23
C LEU A 143 0.80 -15.52 -3.25
N SER A 144 1.86 -16.22 -3.64
CA SER A 144 1.78 -17.37 -4.57
C SER A 144 0.91 -18.49 -4.00
N MET A 145 1.06 -18.80 -2.72
CA MET A 145 0.22 -19.79 -2.05
C MET A 145 -1.25 -19.35 -1.95
N MET A 146 -1.51 -18.06 -1.68
CA MET A 146 -2.88 -17.53 -1.68
C MET A 146 -3.53 -17.64 -3.07
N VAL A 147 -2.78 -17.36 -4.14
CA VAL A 147 -3.25 -17.52 -5.53
C VAL A 147 -3.55 -18.98 -5.82
N ALA A 148 -2.67 -19.91 -5.42
CA ALA A 148 -2.88 -21.33 -5.61
C ALA A 148 -4.10 -21.84 -4.84
N TYR A 149 -4.28 -21.40 -3.59
CA TYR A 149 -5.46 -21.72 -2.78
C TYR A 149 -6.76 -21.21 -3.41
N ASP A 150 -6.79 -19.98 -3.93
CA ASP A 150 -7.99 -19.44 -4.61
C ASP A 150 -8.34 -20.22 -5.89
N ASN A 151 -7.34 -20.71 -6.61
CA ASN A 151 -7.55 -21.42 -7.87
C ASN A 151 -7.88 -22.91 -7.69
N TYR A 152 -7.27 -23.57 -6.69
CA TYR A 152 -7.27 -25.03 -6.56
C TYR A 152 -7.83 -25.54 -5.21
N GLY A 153 -8.13 -24.63 -4.28
CA GLY A 153 -8.63 -24.99 -2.96
C GLY A 153 -7.56 -25.61 -2.05
N GLU A 154 -7.99 -26.51 -1.16
CA GLU A 154 -7.15 -27.01 -0.07
C GLU A 154 -6.08 -28.02 -0.50
N ASP A 155 -6.27 -28.70 -1.62
CA ASP A 155 -5.37 -29.74 -2.09
C ASP A 155 -4.07 -29.16 -2.66
N THR A 156 -3.03 -29.14 -1.82
CA THR A 156 -1.72 -28.59 -2.17
C THR A 156 -1.02 -29.35 -3.30
N THR A 157 -1.44 -30.57 -3.65
CA THR A 157 -0.82 -31.34 -4.74
C THR A 157 -1.20 -30.79 -6.12
N LEU A 158 -2.32 -30.07 -6.21
CA LEU A 158 -2.79 -29.40 -7.42
C LEU A 158 -2.19 -28.01 -7.58
N TRP A 159 -1.52 -27.49 -6.55
CA TRP A 159 -0.99 -26.14 -6.57
C TRP A 159 0.17 -26.02 -7.55
N THR A 160 0.11 -25.00 -8.39
CA THR A 160 1.13 -24.69 -9.39
C THR A 160 1.66 -23.27 -9.18
N PRO A 161 2.90 -22.97 -9.62
CA PRO A 161 3.41 -21.61 -9.67
C PRO A 161 2.44 -20.62 -10.33
N PRO A 162 2.39 -19.36 -9.86
CA PRO A 162 1.49 -18.35 -10.41
C PRO A 162 1.84 -18.06 -11.87
N LYS A 163 0.84 -18.19 -12.73
CA LYS A 163 0.92 -17.88 -14.18
C LYS A 163 0.52 -16.42 -14.41
N THR A 164 1.07 -15.83 -15.47
CA THR A 164 0.77 -14.47 -15.91
C THR A 164 -0.03 -14.48 -17.22
N GLU A 165 -0.53 -13.32 -17.64
CA GLU A 165 -1.15 -13.15 -18.96
C GLU A 165 -0.22 -13.58 -20.10
N ARG A 166 1.10 -13.45 -19.92
CA ARG A 166 2.11 -13.91 -20.88
C ARG A 166 2.15 -15.44 -21.01
N ASP A 167 1.73 -16.15 -19.97
CA ASP A 167 1.63 -17.61 -19.94
C ASP A 167 0.24 -18.09 -20.42
N GLY A 168 -0.56 -17.18 -21.00
CA GLY A 168 -1.94 -17.45 -21.42
C GLY A 168 -2.93 -17.58 -20.26
N PHE A 169 -2.53 -17.22 -19.04
CA PHE A 169 -3.41 -17.24 -17.88
C PHE A 169 -4.17 -15.94 -17.76
N TYR A 170 -5.48 -16.02 -17.97
CA TYR A 170 -6.43 -15.00 -17.57
C TYR A 170 -7.18 -15.54 -16.36
N GLU A 171 -7.15 -14.76 -15.28
CA GLU A 171 -7.94 -15.10 -14.11
C GLU A 171 -9.40 -15.22 -14.53
N LYS A 172 -10.04 -16.35 -14.20
CA LYS A 172 -11.48 -16.49 -14.42
C LYS A 172 -12.14 -15.41 -13.56
N GLY A 173 -12.50 -14.30 -14.19
CA GLY A 173 -13.35 -13.31 -13.56
C GLY A 173 -14.52 -14.06 -12.96
N SER A 174 -14.82 -13.83 -11.68
CA SER A 174 -16.02 -14.39 -11.06
C SER A 174 -17.16 -14.20 -12.07
N GLY A 175 -17.86 -15.29 -12.42
CA GLY A 175 -18.98 -15.28 -13.37
C GLY A 175 -20.16 -14.38 -12.96
N GLY A 176 -20.01 -13.55 -11.93
CA GLY A 176 -20.81 -12.35 -11.76
C GLY A 176 -20.04 -11.20 -12.37
N LYS A 177 -20.48 -10.75 -13.55
CA LYS A 177 -20.28 -9.42 -14.12
C LYS A 177 -19.59 -8.52 -13.09
N LEU A 178 -18.26 -8.43 -13.11
CA LEU A 178 -17.55 -7.37 -12.40
C LEU A 178 -17.86 -6.12 -13.20
N GLU A 179 -19.09 -5.65 -13.06
CA GLU A 179 -19.44 -4.27 -13.20
C GLU A 179 -18.56 -3.57 -12.15
N LEU A 180 -17.33 -3.26 -12.53
CA LEU A 180 -16.77 -1.96 -12.21
C LEU A 180 -17.78 -0.95 -12.77
N ARG A 181 -18.91 -0.78 -12.06
CA ARG A 181 -19.83 0.34 -12.21
C ARG A 181 -19.10 1.56 -11.65
N PHE A 182 -17.96 1.88 -12.26
CA PHE A 182 -17.59 3.27 -12.41
C PHE A 182 -18.59 3.81 -13.44
N ASN A 183 -19.79 4.15 -12.97
CA ASN A 183 -20.61 5.10 -13.69
C ASN A 183 -19.84 6.42 -13.61
N GLY A 184 -18.94 6.61 -14.57
CA GLY A 184 -18.23 7.87 -14.73
C GLY A 184 -19.25 9.01 -14.73
N GLY A 185 -19.01 10.02 -13.90
CA GLY A 185 -19.94 11.12 -13.71
C GLY A 185 -19.62 11.89 -12.45
N PHE A 186 -19.93 13.18 -12.47
CA PHE A 186 -19.90 14.00 -11.27
C PHE A 186 -21.04 13.53 -10.34
N PRO A 187 -20.76 13.11 -9.09
CA PRO A 187 -21.80 12.69 -8.16
C PRO A 187 -22.74 13.87 -7.88
N SER A 188 -23.96 13.78 -8.41
CA SER A 188 -25.04 14.74 -8.15
C SER A 188 -25.54 14.48 -6.72
N ASN A 189 -25.59 15.53 -5.89
CA ASN A 189 -26.03 15.51 -4.48
C ASN A 189 -25.02 15.02 -3.42
N LEU A 190 -23.72 15.32 -3.57
CA LEU A 190 -22.77 15.17 -2.46
C LEU A 190 -23.15 16.09 -1.28
N LYS A 191 -23.34 15.50 -0.09
CA LYS A 191 -23.46 16.25 1.17
C LYS A 191 -22.08 16.77 1.56
N VAL A 192 -21.93 18.08 1.66
CA VAL A 192 -20.68 18.73 2.08
C VAL A 192 -20.51 18.56 3.58
N ASP A 193 -19.38 17.99 4.00
CA ASP A 193 -19.02 17.87 5.42
C ASP A 193 -18.30 19.13 5.90
N VAL A 194 -17.33 19.61 5.12
CA VAL A 194 -16.51 20.77 5.47
C VAL A 194 -16.25 21.68 4.27
N THR A 195 -15.98 22.95 4.56
CA THR A 195 -15.68 23.96 3.53
C THR A 195 -14.34 24.63 3.81
N VAL A 196 -13.57 24.87 2.75
CA VAL A 196 -12.31 25.62 2.75
C VAL A 196 -12.53 26.96 2.07
N CYS A 197 -12.15 28.07 2.72
CA CYS A 197 -12.27 29.41 2.15
C CYS A 197 -11.26 30.41 2.78
N LYS A 198 -10.67 31.29 1.95
CA LYS A 198 -9.59 32.21 2.39
C LYS A 198 -10.02 33.24 3.46
N ASN A 199 -11.25 33.78 3.36
CA ASN A 199 -11.60 35.05 4.02
C ASN A 199 -12.80 34.99 4.99
N HIS A 200 -13.19 33.83 5.55
CA HIS A 200 -14.36 33.76 6.45
C HIS A 200 -14.14 33.00 7.75
N ARG A 201 -14.82 33.44 8.81
CA ARG A 201 -14.79 32.89 10.19
C ARG A 201 -15.40 31.48 10.36
N LYS A 202 -16.05 30.91 9.34
CA LYS A 202 -16.78 29.62 9.41
C LYS A 202 -16.30 28.55 8.41
N CYS A 203 -15.06 28.68 7.90
CA CYS A 203 -14.41 27.68 7.04
C CYS A 203 -13.00 27.36 7.56
N TYR A 204 -12.42 26.25 7.09
CA TYR A 204 -10.97 26.04 7.15
C TYR A 204 -10.24 27.01 6.22
N LYS A 205 -9.03 27.42 6.61
CA LYS A 205 -8.22 28.35 5.82
C LYS A 205 -7.45 27.62 4.73
N THR A 206 -6.97 26.42 5.03
CA THR A 206 -6.19 25.58 4.12
C THR A 206 -6.93 24.29 3.81
N VAL A 207 -6.57 23.67 2.68
CA VAL A 207 -7.07 22.35 2.30
C VAL A 207 -6.49 21.28 3.22
N GLN A 208 -5.23 21.40 3.63
CA GLN A 208 -4.61 20.48 4.59
C GLN A 208 -5.37 20.43 5.93
N GLU A 209 -5.77 21.57 6.50
CA GLU A 209 -6.56 21.61 7.74
C GLU A 209 -7.88 20.83 7.60
N ALA A 210 -8.54 20.92 6.43
CA ALA A 210 -9.77 20.20 6.18
C ALA A 210 -9.57 18.68 6.05
N VAL A 211 -8.44 18.26 5.46
CA VAL A 211 -8.02 16.84 5.43
C VAL A 211 -7.68 16.33 6.83
N ASP A 212 -7.00 17.14 7.63
CA ASP A 212 -6.62 16.81 9.00
C ASP A 212 -7.84 16.68 9.91
N ALA A 213 -8.93 17.41 9.62
CA ALA A 213 -10.22 17.27 10.30
C ALA A 213 -11.01 16.00 9.93
N ALA A 214 -10.67 15.32 8.82
CA ALA A 214 -11.37 14.12 8.40
C ALA A 214 -11.27 12.98 9.45
N PRO A 215 -12.31 12.16 9.65
CA PRO A 215 -12.23 11.05 10.59
C PRO A 215 -11.19 10.00 10.16
N LYS A 216 -10.38 9.52 11.12
CA LYS A 216 -9.40 8.45 10.88
C LYS A 216 -10.09 7.09 10.83
N ASN A 217 -9.69 6.24 9.89
CA ASN A 217 -10.13 4.85 9.74
C ASN A 217 -11.65 4.67 9.72
N LYS A 218 -12.38 5.59 9.07
CA LYS A 218 -13.85 5.51 8.95
C LYS A 218 -14.23 4.17 8.32
N LYS A 219 -15.12 3.43 8.99
CA LYS A 219 -15.69 2.17 8.49
C LYS A 219 -16.85 2.50 7.54
N GLY A 220 -16.95 1.76 6.43
CA GLY A 220 -18.03 1.93 5.46
C GLY A 220 -17.63 2.72 4.21
N ARG A 221 -18.63 3.07 3.39
CA ARG A 221 -18.47 3.75 2.09
C ARG A 221 -18.78 5.25 2.16
N ASP A 222 -19.00 5.78 3.36
CA ASP A 222 -19.31 7.19 3.54
C ASP A 222 -18.11 8.05 3.11
N GLN A 223 -18.38 8.97 2.19
CA GLN A 223 -17.41 9.94 1.73
C GLN A 223 -17.26 11.06 2.75
N TYR A 224 -16.06 11.63 2.83
CA TYR A 224 -15.81 12.88 3.53
C TYR A 224 -15.56 13.98 2.49
N VAL A 225 -16.55 14.84 2.29
CA VAL A 225 -16.57 15.79 1.18
C VAL A 225 -16.06 17.15 1.64
N ILE A 226 -14.89 17.52 1.12
CA ILE A 226 -14.24 18.82 1.33
C ILE A 226 -14.61 19.74 0.16
N LYS A 227 -15.48 20.71 0.43
CA LYS A 227 -15.79 21.75 -0.57
C LYS A 227 -14.73 22.86 -0.52
N ILE A 228 -14.04 23.07 -1.63
CA ILE A 228 -13.01 24.11 -1.77
C ILE A 228 -13.61 25.25 -2.59
N ARG A 229 -13.74 26.43 -1.96
CA ARG A 229 -14.28 27.61 -2.65
C ARG A 229 -13.34 28.11 -3.74
N LYS A 230 -13.85 28.96 -4.62
CA LYS A 230 -13.01 29.64 -5.62
C LYS A 230 -11.83 30.36 -4.96
N GLY A 231 -10.66 30.23 -5.56
CA GLY A 231 -9.41 30.80 -5.07
C GLY A 231 -8.20 29.98 -5.51
N VAL A 232 -7.02 30.59 -5.38
CA VAL A 232 -5.72 29.94 -5.60
C VAL A 232 -5.12 29.57 -4.24
N TYR A 233 -4.94 28.29 -3.98
CA TYR A 233 -4.41 27.74 -2.74
C TYR A 233 -2.99 27.26 -3.00
N GLU A 234 -2.01 28.02 -2.51
CA GLU A 234 -0.59 27.69 -2.63
C GLU A 234 -0.19 26.80 -1.46
N GLU A 235 -0.44 25.49 -1.59
CA GLU A 235 -0.16 24.51 -0.55
C GLU A 235 0.12 23.12 -1.15
N THR A 236 0.83 22.30 -0.38
CA THR A 236 1.02 20.87 -0.70
C THR A 236 0.13 20.05 0.22
N VAL A 237 -0.90 19.43 -0.36
CA VAL A 237 -1.89 18.65 0.39
C VAL A 237 -1.46 17.19 0.44
N ARG A 238 -1.38 16.65 1.65
CA ARG A 238 -1.07 15.25 1.92
C ARG A 238 -2.26 14.61 2.61
N VAL A 239 -2.82 13.59 1.96
CA VAL A 239 -3.87 12.75 2.55
C VAL A 239 -3.19 11.56 3.25
N PRO A 240 -3.19 11.51 4.60
CA PRO A 240 -2.61 10.39 5.33
C PRO A 240 -3.35 9.09 5.04
N PHE A 241 -2.63 7.97 5.11
CA PHE A 241 -3.13 6.61 4.88
C PHE A 241 -4.40 6.26 5.70
N GLU A 242 -4.56 6.84 6.89
CA GLU A 242 -5.70 6.58 7.76
C GLU A 242 -6.96 7.32 7.33
N LYS A 243 -6.86 8.37 6.48
CA LYS A 243 -7.99 9.17 6.02
C LYS A 243 -8.58 8.54 4.76
N LYS A 244 -9.64 7.74 4.92
CA LYS A 244 -10.28 6.99 3.82
C LYS A 244 -11.42 7.80 3.19
N ASN A 245 -11.66 7.59 1.89
CA ASN A 245 -12.80 8.15 1.14
C ASN A 245 -12.93 9.68 1.17
N VAL A 246 -11.82 10.41 1.04
CA VAL A 246 -11.81 11.88 0.99
C VAL A 246 -12.13 12.36 -0.42
N VAL A 247 -13.12 13.25 -0.57
CA VAL A 247 -13.52 13.83 -1.86
C VAL A 247 -13.25 15.32 -1.84
N PHE A 248 -12.53 15.83 -2.84
CA PHE A 248 -12.33 17.26 -3.04
C PHE A 248 -13.32 17.77 -4.07
N LEU A 249 -14.10 18.78 -3.68
CA LEU A 249 -15.12 19.39 -4.52
C LEU A 249 -14.83 20.88 -4.75
N GLY A 250 -14.38 21.23 -5.94
CA GLY A 250 -14.14 22.61 -6.37
C GLY A 250 -15.42 23.34 -6.85
N GLU A 251 -15.39 24.68 -6.83
CA GLU A 251 -16.47 25.53 -7.37
C GLU A 251 -16.39 25.76 -8.89
N GLY A 252 -15.44 25.10 -9.55
CA GLY A 252 -15.40 24.89 -10.98
C GLY A 252 -14.01 25.01 -11.58
N MET A 253 -13.90 24.51 -12.82
CA MET A 253 -12.63 24.44 -13.54
C MET A 253 -12.00 25.83 -13.70
N GLY A 254 -10.75 25.96 -13.26
CA GLY A 254 -10.01 27.23 -13.26
C GLY A 254 -10.47 28.26 -12.23
N LYS A 255 -11.50 27.98 -11.43
CA LYS A 255 -11.93 28.86 -10.30
C LYS A 255 -11.30 28.43 -8.99
N THR A 256 -11.14 27.14 -8.79
CA THR A 256 -10.49 26.56 -7.62
C THR A 256 -9.18 25.93 -8.07
N ILE A 257 -8.06 26.51 -7.66
CA ILE A 257 -6.73 26.05 -8.06
C ILE A 257 -5.95 25.72 -6.80
N ILE A 258 -5.48 24.48 -6.67
CA ILE A 258 -4.46 24.10 -5.67
C ILE A 258 -3.15 24.01 -6.43
N THR A 259 -2.14 24.77 -6.01
CA THR A 259 -0.86 24.86 -6.70
C THR A 259 0.30 24.65 -5.74
N GLY A 260 1.38 24.05 -6.24
CA GLY A 260 2.62 23.83 -5.52
C GLY A 260 3.80 23.93 -6.47
N ALA A 261 4.94 24.42 -5.98
CA ALA A 261 6.14 24.68 -6.77
C ALA A 261 7.25 23.62 -6.54
N LEU A 262 6.88 22.48 -5.98
CA LEU A 262 7.81 21.41 -5.62
C LEU A 262 8.13 20.53 -6.83
N ASN A 263 9.41 20.22 -7.04
CA ASN A 263 9.84 19.36 -8.14
C ASN A 263 11.07 18.53 -7.76
N VAL A 264 11.33 17.46 -8.51
CA VAL A 264 12.41 16.49 -8.23
C VAL A 264 13.83 17.05 -8.40
N HIS A 265 13.99 18.22 -9.02
CA HIS A 265 15.30 18.86 -9.18
C HIS A 265 15.71 19.66 -7.94
N GLN A 266 14.77 19.96 -7.05
CA GLN A 266 15.06 20.62 -5.78
C GLN A 266 15.76 19.66 -4.80
N PRO A 267 16.74 20.12 -4.00
CA PRO A 267 17.44 19.27 -3.04
C PRO A 267 16.48 18.56 -2.08
N GLY A 268 16.62 17.24 -1.94
CA GLY A 268 15.79 16.44 -1.05
C GLY A 268 14.39 16.11 -1.56
N MET A 269 14.02 16.54 -2.77
CA MET A 269 12.71 16.23 -3.36
C MET A 269 12.74 14.96 -4.22
N ASN A 270 11.63 14.23 -4.22
CA ASN A 270 11.44 13.05 -5.07
C ASN A 270 10.00 12.98 -5.60
N THR A 271 9.72 12.00 -6.46
CA THR A 271 8.38 11.81 -7.04
C THR A 271 7.30 11.60 -5.98
N TYR A 272 7.62 10.96 -4.86
CA TYR A 272 6.70 10.78 -3.74
C TYR A 272 6.33 12.13 -3.09
N ASN A 273 7.30 13.03 -2.87
CA ASN A 273 7.10 14.30 -2.15
C ASN A 273 6.81 15.53 -3.03
N SER A 274 6.90 15.42 -4.36
CA SER A 274 6.69 16.56 -5.28
C SER A 274 5.25 16.80 -5.71
N ALA A 275 4.34 15.85 -5.46
CA ALA A 275 2.92 16.02 -5.78
C ALA A 275 2.27 17.18 -4.99
N THR A 276 1.57 18.08 -5.69
CA THR A 276 0.78 19.17 -5.10
C THR A 276 -0.37 18.66 -4.24
N VAL A 277 -1.05 17.61 -4.70
CA VAL A 277 -2.02 16.84 -3.92
C VAL A 277 -1.60 15.39 -4.00
N GLY A 278 -1.12 14.85 -2.88
CA GLY A 278 -0.58 13.50 -2.81
C GLY A 278 -1.30 12.68 -1.75
N GLU A 279 -1.66 11.45 -2.11
CA GLU A 279 -1.99 10.42 -1.12
C GLU A 279 -0.71 9.70 -0.73
N SER A 280 -0.56 9.33 0.54
CA SER A 280 0.57 8.52 0.97
C SER A 280 0.49 7.04 0.55
N SER A 281 -0.56 6.63 -0.18
CA SER A 281 -0.82 5.22 -0.52
C SER A 281 -1.37 4.98 -1.94
N PRO A 282 -0.55 4.52 -2.90
CA PRO A 282 -1.04 4.28 -4.27
C PRO A 282 -1.85 2.99 -4.47
N PHE A 283 -1.88 2.08 -3.50
CA PHE A 283 -2.55 0.79 -3.64
C PHE A 283 -3.75 0.71 -2.70
N THR A 284 -4.96 0.99 -3.20
CA THR A 284 -6.11 0.04 -3.21
C THR A 284 -7.46 0.68 -3.56
N SER A 285 -8.33 -0.14 -4.16
CA SER A 285 -9.70 0.16 -4.63
C SER A 285 -10.70 0.68 -3.57
N HIS A 286 -10.35 0.72 -2.30
CA HIS A 286 -11.18 1.29 -1.23
C HIS A 286 -10.75 2.70 -0.82
N PHE A 287 -9.75 3.27 -1.50
CA PHE A 287 -9.31 4.64 -1.34
C PHE A 287 -9.54 5.37 -2.66
N LEU A 288 -10.51 6.27 -2.65
CA LEU A 288 -10.82 7.15 -3.76
C LEU A 288 -10.60 8.58 -3.25
N VAL A 289 -9.45 9.16 -3.59
CA VAL A 289 -9.35 10.63 -3.65
C VAL A 289 -9.92 11.04 -4.99
N SER A 290 -11.14 11.55 -4.97
CA SER A 290 -11.78 12.07 -6.18
C SER A 290 -11.77 13.59 -6.15
N ILE A 291 -11.18 14.19 -7.18
CA ILE A 291 -11.20 15.63 -7.39
C ILE A 291 -12.27 15.90 -8.45
N PHE A 292 -13.29 16.66 -8.06
CA PHE A 292 -14.35 17.06 -8.98
C PHE A 292 -14.43 18.59 -9.07
N GLU A 293 -14.65 19.07 -10.28
CA GLU A 293 -14.95 20.47 -10.57
C GLU A 293 -16.38 20.56 -11.15
N LYS A 294 -17.15 21.54 -10.68
CA LYS A 294 -18.49 21.84 -11.20
C LYS A 294 -18.49 22.77 -12.41
#